data_AF-A0ABD1PVR7-F1
#
_entry.id   AF-A0ABD1PVR7-F1
#
_cell.length_a   1.000
_cell.length_b   1.000
_cell.length_c   1.000
_cell.angle_alpha   90.00
_cell.angle_beta   90.00
_cell.angle_gamma   90.00
#
_symmetry.space_group_name_H-M   'P 1'
#
loop_
_entity.id
_entity.type
_entity.pdbx_description
1 polymer ?
#
loop_
_entity_poly.entity_id
_entity_poly.type
_entity_poly.pdbx_seq_one_letter_code
_entity_poly.pdbx_strand_id
1 'polypeptide(L)'
;MERLAVEEPIPKSASPKMEMLVTKELSPKWERLSSRSDSLNMEIVRIRVHAAISLRCIAFAHKQVLELEDVNPNGQQKIQDNGLILLGLVGLKDQCRPSVKTVVEDYQYAGVNVKMITGDNVFTAKAIATECGILKLNEEMDDGSVVEGVTFHNYTEEERMEKVDKICVMARSSPLDKLLMVQCLKKKGHVVAVTGDGTNDAPALKEADIGLSMEIQGTEVAK
;
A
#
# COMPACT_ATOMS: atom_id res chain seq x y z
N MET A 1 0.83 1.67 -16.02
CA MET A 1 1.98 2.52 -16.40
C MET A 1 1.39 3.86 -16.79
N GLU A 2 1.41 4.85 -15.91
CA GLU A 2 0.94 6.20 -16.26
C GLU A 2 2.12 6.96 -16.83
N ARG A 3 1.98 7.45 -18.06
CA ARG A 3 2.96 8.29 -18.74
C ARG A 3 2.63 9.73 -18.41
N LEU A 4 3.47 10.39 -17.62
CA LEU A 4 3.44 11.84 -17.49
C LEU A 4 4.46 12.41 -18.49
N ALA A 5 3.95 12.84 -19.63
CA ALA A 5 4.71 13.69 -20.54
C ALA A 5 4.66 15.12 -19.98
N VAL A 6 5.81 15.65 -19.56
CA VAL A 6 5.95 17.07 -19.27
C VAL A 6 6.35 17.72 -20.59
N GLU A 7 5.39 18.36 -21.27
CA GLU A 7 5.66 19.17 -22.45
C GLU A 7 5.98 20.61 -22.04
N GLU A 8 7.16 21.12 -22.42
CA GLU A 8 7.46 22.57 -22.43
C GLU A 8 7.65 23.06 -23.88
N PRO A 9 7.27 24.31 -24.22
CA PRO A 9 7.39 24.86 -25.57
C PRO A 9 8.80 25.39 -25.91
N ILE A 10 9.19 25.17 -27.18
CA ILE A 10 10.51 25.14 -27.88
C ILE A 10 10.90 26.55 -28.47
N PRO A 11 12.00 26.85 -29.27
CA PRO A 11 13.15 26.06 -29.81
C PRO A 11 14.55 26.75 -30.01
N LYS A 12 15.63 25.94 -30.23
CA LYS A 12 16.55 25.93 -31.43
C LYS A 12 17.95 25.35 -31.15
N SER A 13 18.06 24.03 -31.23
CA SER A 13 19.16 23.23 -31.80
C SER A 13 18.79 21.77 -31.54
N ALA A 14 19.14 20.83 -32.41
CA ALA A 14 18.77 19.41 -32.28
C ALA A 14 19.30 18.81 -30.95
N SER A 15 18.53 18.98 -29.88
CA SER A 15 18.79 18.41 -28.57
C SER A 15 18.07 17.06 -28.49
N PRO A 16 18.75 15.99 -28.04
CA PRO A 16 18.12 14.69 -27.89
C PRO A 16 16.91 14.82 -26.97
N LYS A 17 15.75 14.32 -27.41
CA LYS A 17 14.56 14.24 -26.56
C LYS A 17 14.87 13.26 -25.42
N MET A 18 14.83 13.76 -24.19
CA MET A 18 14.87 12.91 -23.01
C MET A 18 13.43 12.56 -22.61
N GLU A 19 13.10 11.29 -22.66
CA GLU A 19 11.85 10.78 -22.09
C GLU A 19 12.14 10.17 -20.72
N MET A 20 11.45 10.71 -19.70
CA MET A 20 11.50 10.20 -18.34
C MET A 20 10.41 9.15 -18.16
N LEU A 21 10.81 7.92 -17.81
CA LEU A 21 9.89 6.83 -17.52
C LEU A 21 9.74 6.72 -16.00
N VAL A 22 8.53 7.01 -15.51
CA VAL A 22 8.14 6.82 -14.10
C VAL A 22 7.33 5.54 -14.01
N THR A 23 7.83 4.54 -13.26
CA THR A 23 7.06 3.32 -13.01
C THR A 23 6.49 3.34 -11.60
N LYS A 24 5.16 3.19 -11.50
CA LYS A 24 4.39 3.27 -10.26
C LYS A 24 4.53 2.02 -9.36
N GLU A 25 5.02 0.92 -9.90
CA GLU A 25 5.24 -0.35 -9.19
C GLU A 25 6.33 -1.17 -9.90
N LEU A 26 7.23 -1.77 -9.13
CA LEU A 26 8.27 -2.66 -9.64
C LEU A 26 7.64 -4.00 -10.03
N SER A 27 7.25 -4.15 -11.29
CA SER A 27 6.81 -5.43 -11.86
C SER A 27 7.97 -6.44 -11.96
N PRO A 28 7.70 -7.76 -12.10
CA PRO A 28 8.75 -8.78 -12.31
C PRO A 28 9.68 -8.53 -13.52
N LYS A 29 9.35 -7.57 -14.40
CA LYS A 29 10.19 -7.16 -15.53
C LYS A 29 11.54 -6.58 -15.11
N TRP A 30 11.68 -6.05 -13.88
CA TRP A 30 12.95 -5.47 -13.42
C TRP A 30 14.08 -6.50 -13.26
N GLU A 31 13.76 -7.75 -12.95
CA GLU A 31 14.74 -8.84 -12.89
C GLU A 31 15.40 -9.09 -14.26
N ARG A 32 14.71 -8.76 -15.36
CA ARG A 32 15.22 -8.97 -16.72
C ARG A 32 16.20 -7.88 -17.19
N LEU A 33 16.27 -6.75 -16.47
CA LEU A 33 17.28 -5.69 -16.70
C LEU A 33 18.62 -5.98 -15.98
N SER A 34 18.68 -7.02 -15.14
CA SER A 34 19.81 -7.36 -14.26
C SER A 34 21.05 -7.96 -14.94
N SER A 35 21.01 -8.25 -16.24
CA SER A 35 22.09 -9.00 -16.90
C SER A 35 23.36 -8.19 -17.17
N ARG A 36 23.46 -6.94 -16.72
CA ARG A 36 24.62 -6.07 -16.97
C ARG A 36 25.05 -5.27 -15.71
N SER A 37 26.06 -5.82 -15.02
CA SER A 37 26.94 -5.21 -13.99
C SER A 37 26.55 -5.33 -12.50
N ASP A 38 27.57 -5.52 -11.67
CA ASP A 38 27.51 -5.67 -10.21
C ASP A 38 26.90 -4.45 -9.48
N SER A 39 26.89 -3.27 -10.11
CA SER A 39 26.29 -2.04 -9.58
C SER A 39 24.76 -2.13 -9.48
N LEU A 40 24.09 -2.82 -10.43
CA LEU A 40 22.64 -2.99 -10.40
C LEU A 40 22.18 -3.95 -9.28
N ASN A 41 23.02 -4.92 -8.90
CA ASN A 41 22.72 -5.82 -7.79
C ASN A 41 22.62 -5.06 -6.45
N MET A 42 23.47 -4.05 -6.25
CA MET A 42 23.40 -3.20 -5.06
C MET A 42 22.14 -2.31 -5.02
N GLU A 43 21.64 -1.89 -6.18
CA GLU A 43 20.40 -1.11 -6.28
C GLU A 43 19.16 -1.98 -6.03
N ILE A 44 19.14 -3.21 -6.54
CA ILE A 44 18.09 -4.20 -6.21
C ILE A 44 18.09 -4.49 -4.70
N VAL A 45 19.27 -4.60 -4.07
CA VAL A 45 19.39 -4.74 -2.62
C VAL A 45 18.83 -3.51 -1.90
N ARG A 46 19.14 -2.29 -2.35
CA ARG A 46 18.56 -1.05 -1.77
C ARG A 46 17.05 -0.99 -1.93
N ILE A 47 16.51 -1.40 -3.07
CA ILE A 47 15.06 -1.50 -3.30
C ILE A 47 14.43 -2.46 -2.30
N ARG A 48 15.02 -3.65 -2.14
CA ARG A 48 14.57 -4.65 -1.17
C ARG A 48 14.62 -4.12 0.26
N VAL A 49 15.66 -3.36 0.61
CA VAL A 49 15.78 -2.70 1.92
C VAL A 49 14.69 -1.64 2.11
N HIS A 50 14.44 -0.76 1.14
CA HIS A 50 13.39 0.26 1.25
C HIS A 50 11.98 -0.36 1.29
N ALA A 51 11.74 -1.43 0.53
CA ALA A 51 10.50 -2.20 0.61
C ALA A 51 10.35 -2.90 1.98
N ALA A 52 11.45 -3.43 2.54
CA ALA A 52 11.45 -4.05 3.87
C ALA A 52 11.14 -3.07 5.00
N ILE A 53 11.45 -1.77 4.82
CA ILE A 53 11.04 -0.69 5.75
C ILE A 53 9.71 -0.03 5.37
N SER A 54 8.87 -0.72 4.58
CA SER A 54 7.51 -0.31 4.21
C SER A 54 7.40 1.02 3.47
N LEU A 55 8.40 1.35 2.66
CA LEU A 55 8.34 2.51 1.78
C LEU A 55 7.74 2.13 0.42
N ARG A 56 6.82 2.95 -0.07
CA ARG A 56 6.41 2.93 -1.47
C ARG A 56 7.57 3.46 -2.31
N CYS A 57 8.27 2.56 -2.99
CA CYS A 57 9.45 2.88 -3.77
C CYS A 57 9.09 3.29 -5.19
N ILE A 58 9.61 4.44 -5.64
CA ILE A 58 9.52 4.92 -7.02
C ILE A 58 10.93 4.95 -7.59
N ALA A 59 11.11 4.29 -8.74
CA ALA A 59 12.36 4.30 -9.49
C ALA A 59 12.24 5.30 -10.66
N PHE A 60 13.28 6.12 -10.80
CA PHE A 60 13.41 7.07 -11.91
C PHE A 60 14.50 6.57 -12.85
N ALA A 61 14.17 6.43 -14.12
CA ALA A 61 15.13 6.05 -15.16
C ALA A 61 14.88 6.84 -16.44
N HIS A 62 15.92 7.02 -17.25
CA HIS A 62 15.83 7.69 -18.54
C HIS A 62 16.49 6.86 -19.63
N LYS A 63 16.12 7.14 -20.89
CA LYS A 63 16.79 6.62 -22.07
C LYS A 63 16.94 7.76 -23.07
N GLN A 64 18.13 7.88 -23.65
CA GLN A 64 18.32 8.79 -24.76
C GLN A 64 17.81 8.12 -26.03
N VAL A 65 16.79 8.70 -26.65
CA VAL A 65 16.25 8.22 -27.92
C VAL A 65 16.90 9.02 -29.04
N LEU A 66 17.64 8.32 -29.92
CA LEU A 66 18.06 8.88 -31.19
C LEU A 66 16.83 8.85 -32.10
N GLU A 67 16.40 10.00 -32.62
CA GLU A 67 15.29 10.10 -33.56
C GLU A 67 15.62 9.27 -34.79
N LEU A 68 15.20 7.99 -34.84
CA LEU A 68 15.12 7.16 -36.05
C LEU A 68 14.60 5.71 -35.84
N GLU A 69 14.11 5.31 -34.67
CA GLU A 69 13.59 3.94 -34.48
C GLU A 69 12.06 3.89 -34.28
N ASP A 70 11.40 3.28 -35.27
CA ASP A 70 10.06 2.69 -35.27
C ASP A 70 8.86 3.59 -34.92
N VAL A 71 8.52 4.47 -35.86
CA VAL A 71 7.14 4.96 -35.99
C VAL A 71 6.28 3.80 -36.51
N ASN A 72 5.55 3.12 -35.62
CA ASN A 72 4.47 2.24 -36.03
C ASN A 72 3.43 3.06 -36.83
N PRO A 73 2.78 2.49 -37.87
CA PRO A 73 1.81 3.19 -38.72
C PRO A 73 0.57 3.74 -37.98
N ASN A 74 0.45 3.46 -36.68
CA ASN A 74 -0.65 3.88 -35.81
C ASN A 74 -0.32 5.12 -34.95
N GLY A 75 0.83 5.76 -35.16
CA GLY A 75 1.22 6.99 -34.46
C GLY A 75 1.61 6.81 -32.98
N GLN A 76 1.62 5.58 -32.47
CA GLN A 76 2.08 5.29 -31.11
C GLN A 76 3.55 4.89 -31.12
N GLN A 77 4.42 5.79 -30.65
CA GLN A 77 5.81 5.44 -30.34
C GLN A 77 5.83 4.48 -29.15
N LYS A 78 6.32 3.26 -29.40
CA LYS A 78 6.52 2.24 -28.38
C LYS A 78 8.01 2.19 -28.05
N ILE A 79 8.42 3.00 -27.09
CA ILE A 79 9.79 2.97 -26.54
C ILE A 79 10.04 1.54 -26.06
N GLN A 80 11.13 0.92 -26.54
CA GLN A 80 11.51 -0.42 -26.09
C GLN A 80 11.94 -0.38 -24.61
N ASP A 81 11.42 -1.31 -23.80
CA ASP A 81 11.69 -1.46 -22.34
C ASP A 81 13.16 -1.87 -22.02
N ASN A 82 14.11 -1.74 -22.96
CA ASN A 82 15.52 -2.12 -22.82
C ASN A 82 16.45 -0.89 -22.77
N GLY A 83 17.58 -1.00 -22.09
CA GLY A 83 18.63 0.04 -22.10
C GLY A 83 18.27 1.33 -21.35
N LEU A 84 17.43 1.24 -20.32
CA LEU A 84 17.15 2.34 -19.41
C LEU A 84 18.34 2.55 -18.45
N ILE A 85 18.70 3.81 -18.20
CA ILE A 85 19.70 4.21 -17.21
C ILE A 85 18.96 4.64 -15.95
N LEU A 86 19.20 3.97 -14.82
CA LEU A 86 18.62 4.34 -13.54
C LEU A 86 19.25 5.65 -13.03
N LEU A 87 18.41 6.59 -12.63
CA LEU A 87 18.83 7.86 -12.03
C LEU A 87 18.81 7.79 -10.51
N GLY A 88 17.83 7.09 -9.94
CA GLY A 88 17.69 6.96 -8.49
C GLY A 88 16.37 6.36 -8.03
N LEU A 89 16.28 6.20 -6.72
CA LEU A 89 15.14 5.61 -6.02
C LEU A 89 14.64 6.58 -4.95
N VAL A 90 13.33 6.76 -4.88
CA VAL A 90 12.67 7.53 -3.82
C VAL A 90 11.75 6.60 -3.05
N GLY A 91 11.93 6.51 -1.73
CA GLY A 91 11.01 5.80 -0.85
C GLY A 91 10.04 6.77 -0.19
N LEU A 92 8.74 6.56 -0.41
CA LEU A 92 7.67 7.32 0.24
C LEU A 92 7.15 6.54 1.44
N LYS A 93 7.22 7.14 2.64
CA LYS A 93 6.65 6.56 3.86
C LYS A 93 5.27 7.15 4.09
N ASP A 94 4.29 6.30 4.35
CA ASP A 94 3.06 6.74 5.00
C ASP A 94 3.32 6.84 6.52
N GLN A 95 3.22 8.04 7.08
CA GLN A 95 3.55 8.27 8.48
C GLN A 95 2.28 8.24 9.33
N CYS A 96 2.26 7.42 10.40
CA CYS A 96 1.25 7.52 11.45
C CYS A 96 1.24 8.98 11.97
N ARG A 97 0.07 9.57 12.20
CA ARG A 97 0.00 10.89 12.87
C ARG A 97 0.65 10.75 14.26
N PRO A 98 1.41 11.75 14.75
CA PRO A 98 2.18 11.63 15.99
C PRO A 98 1.36 11.21 17.22
N SER A 99 0.08 11.57 17.26
CA SER A 99 -0.83 11.26 18.36
C SER A 99 -1.44 9.85 18.31
N VAL A 100 -1.30 9.10 17.21
CA VAL A 100 -2.01 7.82 17.06
C VAL A 100 -1.49 6.81 18.08
N LYS A 101 -0.17 6.73 18.25
CA LYS A 101 0.43 5.77 19.18
C LYS A 101 -0.07 5.96 20.61
N THR A 102 -0.07 7.19 21.11
CA THR A 102 -0.54 7.49 22.47
C THR A 102 -2.04 7.17 22.61
N VAL A 103 -2.84 7.46 21.59
CA VAL A 103 -4.28 7.15 21.60
C VAL A 103 -4.53 5.64 21.62
N VAL A 104 -3.79 4.86 20.83
CA VAL A 104 -3.89 3.39 20.84
C VAL A 104 -3.51 2.83 22.21
N GLU A 105 -2.44 3.34 22.83
CA GLU A 105 -2.02 2.95 24.17
C GLU A 105 -3.08 3.28 25.24
N ASP A 106 -3.69 4.47 25.18
CA ASP A 106 -4.76 4.88 26.09
C ASP A 106 -5.99 3.98 25.97
N TYR A 107 -6.41 3.64 24.74
CA TYR A 107 -7.52 2.70 24.51
C TYR A 107 -7.21 1.30 25.03
N GLN A 108 -6.01 0.79 24.76
CA GLN A 108 -5.59 -0.52 25.26
C GLN A 108 -5.52 -0.54 26.79
N TYR A 109 -5.04 0.54 27.43
CA TYR A 109 -5.03 0.68 28.88
C TYR A 109 -6.45 0.68 29.49
N ALA A 110 -7.42 1.25 28.77
CA ALA A 110 -8.83 1.22 29.13
C ALA A 110 -9.51 -0.14 28.85
N GLY A 111 -8.79 -1.13 28.33
CA GLY A 111 -9.33 -2.46 28.00
C GLY A 111 -10.05 -2.53 26.65
N VAL A 112 -9.89 -1.52 25.79
CA VAL A 112 -10.44 -1.52 24.43
C VAL A 112 -9.48 -2.23 23.48
N ASN A 113 -9.97 -3.22 22.75
CA ASN A 113 -9.19 -3.93 21.74
C ASN A 113 -9.16 -3.11 20.44
N VAL A 114 -7.98 -2.64 20.05
CA VAL A 114 -7.77 -1.85 18.84
C VAL A 114 -7.28 -2.77 17.72
N LYS A 115 -7.97 -2.73 16.57
CA LYS A 115 -7.66 -3.54 15.38
C LYS A 115 -7.43 -2.64 14.17
N MET A 116 -6.48 -3.01 13.30
CA MET A 116 -6.24 -2.33 12.02
C MET A 116 -6.86 -3.13 10.87
N ILE A 117 -7.62 -2.48 10.00
CA ILE A 117 -8.20 -3.10 8.79
C ILE A 117 -7.90 -2.19 7.58
N THR A 118 -6.96 -2.61 6.73
CA THR A 118 -6.45 -1.79 5.62
C THR A 118 -6.38 -2.56 4.29
N GLY A 119 -6.53 -1.81 3.20
CA GLY A 119 -6.29 -2.29 1.83
C GLY A 119 -4.80 -2.39 1.47
N ASP A 120 -3.90 -1.88 2.33
CA ASP A 120 -2.46 -1.96 2.10
C ASP A 120 -1.92 -3.39 2.13
N ASN A 121 -0.73 -3.59 1.58
CA ASN A 121 -0.06 -4.88 1.66
C ASN A 121 0.32 -5.25 3.11
N VAL A 122 0.50 -6.54 3.37
CA VAL A 122 0.80 -7.10 4.70
C VAL A 122 2.03 -6.47 5.34
N PHE A 123 3.10 -6.25 4.57
CA PHE A 123 4.35 -5.69 5.11
C PHE A 123 4.14 -4.27 5.65
N THR A 124 3.44 -3.44 4.88
CA THR A 124 3.13 -2.05 5.24
C THR A 124 2.18 -2.00 6.43
N ALA A 125 1.11 -2.79 6.39
CA ALA A 125 0.15 -2.89 7.47
C ALA A 125 0.82 -3.33 8.79
N LYS A 126 1.70 -4.35 8.74
CA LYS A 126 2.44 -4.82 9.92
C LYS A 126 3.37 -3.75 10.47
N ALA A 127 4.11 -3.04 9.62
CA ALA A 127 5.01 -1.98 10.06
C ALA A 127 4.26 -0.82 10.71
N ILE A 128 3.19 -0.34 10.07
CA ILE A 128 2.35 0.76 10.61
C ILE A 128 1.67 0.31 11.91
N ALA A 129 1.12 -0.89 11.96
CA ALA A 129 0.46 -1.41 13.17
C ALA A 129 1.44 -1.55 14.35
N THR A 130 2.69 -1.92 14.09
CA THR A 130 3.74 -1.99 15.11
C THR A 130 4.16 -0.59 15.57
N GLU A 131 4.35 0.35 14.63
CA GLU A 131 4.68 1.75 14.94
C GLU A 131 3.60 2.45 15.76
N CYS A 132 2.34 2.22 15.41
CA CYS A 132 1.17 2.76 16.08
C CYS A 132 0.80 1.98 17.38
N GLY A 133 1.49 0.88 17.74
CA GLY A 133 1.28 0.13 18.99
C GLY A 133 0.11 -0.86 18.99
N ILE A 134 -0.48 -1.15 17.82
CA ILE A 134 -1.57 -2.13 17.64
C ILE A 134 -1.02 -3.55 17.70
N LEU A 135 0.09 -3.81 17.02
CA LEU A 135 0.84 -5.06 17.14
C LEU A 135 1.96 -4.89 18.14
N LYS A 136 2.08 -5.82 19.08
CA LYS A 136 3.24 -5.87 19.98
C LYS A 136 4.37 -6.64 19.30
N LEU A 137 5.61 -6.24 19.58
CA LEU A 137 6.83 -6.90 19.06
C LEU A 137 6.86 -8.42 19.33
N ASN A 138 6.20 -8.88 20.38
CA ASN A 138 6.12 -10.29 20.77
C ASN A 138 5.01 -11.06 20.02
N GLU A 139 4.00 -10.34 19.52
CA GLU A 139 2.85 -10.87 18.77
C GLU A 139 3.16 -10.95 17.26
N GLU A 140 4.27 -10.34 16.81
CA GLU A 140 4.78 -10.50 15.45
C GLU A 140 5.17 -11.95 15.11
N MET A 141 5.41 -12.78 16.13
CA MET A 141 5.78 -14.19 16.03
C MET A 141 4.57 -15.14 16.17
N ASP A 142 3.36 -14.62 16.43
CA ASP A 142 2.14 -15.42 16.51
C ASP A 142 1.46 -15.50 15.14
N ASP A 143 1.20 -16.73 14.67
CA ASP A 143 0.67 -17.05 13.33
C ASP A 143 -0.80 -16.59 13.11
N GLY A 144 -1.42 -15.97 14.12
CA GLY A 144 -2.83 -15.58 14.11
C GLY A 144 -3.13 -14.09 14.22
N SER A 145 -2.12 -13.24 14.50
CA SER A 145 -2.36 -11.81 14.78
C SER A 145 -2.55 -10.96 13.52
N VAL A 146 -2.04 -11.43 12.38
CA VAL A 146 -2.13 -10.76 11.07
C VAL A 146 -2.75 -11.69 10.05
N VAL A 147 -3.72 -11.20 9.29
CA VAL A 147 -4.40 -11.97 8.23
C VAL A 147 -4.57 -11.13 6.97
N GLU A 148 -4.57 -11.75 5.79
CA GLU A 148 -5.04 -11.08 4.58
C GLU A 148 -6.57 -11.17 4.46
N GLY A 149 -7.21 -10.14 3.89
CA GLY A 149 -8.64 -10.14 3.63
C GLY A 149 -9.12 -11.37 2.86
N VAL A 150 -8.34 -11.77 1.83
CA VAL A 150 -8.59 -12.99 1.05
C VAL A 150 -8.60 -14.27 1.92
N THR A 151 -7.76 -14.34 2.93
CA THR A 151 -7.72 -15.50 3.83
C THR A 151 -8.91 -15.47 4.79
N PHE A 152 -9.22 -14.28 5.34
CA PHE A 152 -10.30 -14.12 6.30
C PHE A 152 -11.70 -14.39 5.72
N HIS A 153 -12.00 -13.94 4.49
CA HIS A 153 -13.30 -14.23 3.88
C HIS A 153 -13.46 -15.71 3.49
N ASN A 154 -12.34 -16.42 3.24
CA ASN A 154 -12.35 -17.84 2.90
C ASN A 154 -12.43 -18.77 4.12
N TYR A 155 -12.19 -18.26 5.33
CA TYR A 155 -12.47 -19.02 6.55
C TYR A 155 -13.95 -19.43 6.64
N THR A 156 -14.22 -20.55 7.30
CA THR A 156 -15.60 -20.88 7.68
C THR A 156 -16.10 -19.88 8.73
N GLU A 157 -17.41 -19.89 8.99
CA GLU A 157 -17.95 -19.03 10.05
C GLU A 157 -17.36 -19.42 11.41
N GLU A 158 -17.22 -20.72 11.70
CA GLU A 158 -16.62 -21.22 12.94
C GLU A 158 -15.17 -20.76 13.10
N GLU A 159 -14.35 -20.90 12.05
CA GLU A 159 -12.96 -20.45 12.05
C GLU A 159 -12.84 -18.93 12.26
N ARG A 160 -13.71 -18.15 11.61
CA ARG A 160 -13.77 -16.70 11.84
C ARG A 160 -14.09 -16.40 13.30
N MET A 161 -15.13 -17.03 13.85
CA MET A 161 -15.56 -16.76 15.22
C MET A 161 -14.51 -17.20 16.26
N GLU A 162 -13.72 -18.22 15.97
CA GLU A 162 -12.59 -18.62 16.81
C GLU A 162 -11.43 -17.59 16.75
N LYS A 163 -11.08 -17.13 15.55
CA LYS A 163 -9.87 -16.33 15.30
C LYS A 163 -10.07 -14.81 15.41
N VAL A 164 -11.29 -14.31 15.23
CA VAL A 164 -11.59 -12.86 15.11
C VAL A 164 -11.06 -12.03 16.29
N ASP A 165 -11.06 -12.58 17.50
CA ASP A 165 -10.56 -11.86 18.69
C ASP A 165 -9.04 -11.71 18.67
N LYS A 166 -8.33 -12.71 18.14
CA LYS A 166 -6.86 -12.76 18.05
C LYS A 166 -6.31 -11.90 16.91
N ILE A 167 -7.09 -11.72 15.84
CA ILE A 167 -6.65 -10.92 14.69
C ILE A 167 -6.55 -9.45 15.10
N CYS A 168 -5.35 -8.90 15.07
CA CYS A 168 -5.07 -7.49 15.32
C CYS A 168 -5.00 -6.68 14.02
N VAL A 169 -4.54 -7.31 12.93
CA VAL A 169 -4.37 -6.65 11.63
C VAL A 169 -4.97 -7.48 10.50
N MET A 170 -5.82 -6.85 9.71
CA MET A 170 -6.26 -7.36 8.40
C MET A 170 -5.70 -6.47 7.29
N ALA A 171 -4.86 -7.06 6.44
CA ALA A 171 -4.26 -6.38 5.28
C ALA A 171 -4.93 -6.82 3.97
N ARG A 172 -4.71 -6.07 2.88
CA ARG A 172 -5.33 -6.29 1.56
C ARG A 172 -6.86 -6.47 1.63
N SER A 173 -7.52 -5.80 2.58
CA SER A 173 -8.95 -5.95 2.80
C SER A 173 -9.75 -5.23 1.71
N SER A 174 -10.74 -5.91 1.14
CA SER A 174 -11.81 -5.29 0.36
C SER A 174 -12.85 -4.63 1.28
N PRO A 175 -13.72 -3.73 0.76
CA PRO A 175 -14.84 -3.18 1.55
C PRO A 175 -15.73 -4.24 2.21
N LEU A 176 -15.93 -5.38 1.53
CA LEU A 176 -16.71 -6.49 2.06
C LEU A 176 -16.00 -7.21 3.21
N ASP A 177 -14.68 -7.35 3.13
CA ASP A 177 -13.90 -7.97 4.21
C ASP A 177 -13.95 -7.13 5.50
N LYS A 178 -13.92 -5.79 5.35
CA LYS A 178 -14.09 -4.87 6.48
C LYS A 178 -15.45 -5.03 7.14
N LEU A 179 -16.51 -5.08 6.34
CA LEU A 179 -17.87 -5.33 6.82
C LEU A 179 -17.97 -6.67 7.55
N LEU A 180 -17.40 -7.73 6.96
CA LEU A 180 -17.43 -9.07 7.53
C LEU A 180 -16.73 -9.14 8.89
N MET A 181 -15.59 -8.47 9.04
CA MET A 181 -14.88 -8.36 10.32
C MET A 181 -15.76 -7.71 11.41
N VAL A 182 -16.43 -6.59 11.08
CA VAL A 182 -17.35 -5.92 12.01
C VAL A 182 -18.51 -6.83 12.39
N GLN A 183 -19.12 -7.51 11.41
CA GLN A 183 -20.22 -8.45 11.66
C GLN A 183 -19.80 -9.61 12.58
N CYS A 184 -18.61 -10.19 12.38
CA CYS A 184 -18.09 -11.25 13.24
C CYS A 184 -17.88 -10.76 14.68
N LEU A 185 -17.29 -9.58 14.86
CA LEU A 185 -17.07 -9.00 16.20
C LEU A 185 -18.41 -8.74 16.92
N LYS A 186 -19.39 -8.15 16.21
CA LYS A 186 -20.74 -7.91 16.76
C LYS A 186 -21.46 -9.22 17.08
N LYS A 187 -21.36 -10.23 16.22
CA LYS A 187 -21.92 -11.58 16.49
C LYS A 187 -21.32 -12.23 17.74
N LYS A 188 -20.06 -11.92 18.10
CA LYS A 188 -19.46 -12.37 19.37
C LYS A 188 -19.92 -11.57 20.59
N GLY A 189 -20.74 -10.54 20.40
CA GLY A 189 -21.25 -9.70 21.49
C GLY A 189 -20.36 -8.51 21.84
N HIS A 190 -19.35 -8.20 21.01
CA HIS A 190 -18.56 -6.98 21.19
C HIS A 190 -19.36 -5.76 20.74
N VAL A 191 -19.17 -4.64 21.45
CA VAL A 191 -19.59 -3.31 20.96
C VAL A 191 -18.47 -2.78 20.08
N VAL A 192 -18.78 -2.49 18.82
CA VAL A 192 -17.79 -2.17 17.79
C VAL A 192 -17.91 -0.71 17.37
N ALA A 193 -16.82 0.03 17.53
CA ALA A 193 -16.64 1.34 16.90
C ALA A 193 -15.73 1.20 15.67
N VAL A 194 -16.08 1.87 14.58
CA VAL A 194 -15.28 1.90 13.35
C VAL A 194 -14.91 3.34 13.03
N THR A 195 -13.62 3.56 12.75
CA THR A 195 -13.11 4.84 12.21
C THR A 195 -12.71 4.64 10.75
N GLY A 196 -13.15 5.52 9.85
CA GLY A 196 -12.81 5.44 8.43
C GLY A 196 -12.85 6.79 7.72
N ASP A 197 -12.18 6.89 6.59
CA ASP A 197 -12.03 8.12 5.81
C ASP A 197 -12.53 7.99 4.37
N GLY A 198 -12.99 6.80 3.95
CA GLY A 198 -13.32 6.55 2.54
C GLY A 198 -14.68 5.91 2.30
N THR A 199 -15.06 5.89 1.02
CA THR A 199 -16.20 5.12 0.51
C THR A 199 -16.05 3.61 0.77
N ASN A 200 -14.80 3.15 0.88
CA ASN A 200 -14.45 1.76 1.17
C ASN A 200 -14.85 1.33 2.59
N ASP A 201 -14.97 2.28 3.52
CA ASP A 201 -15.32 2.01 4.91
C ASP A 201 -16.82 2.20 5.18
N ALA A 202 -17.56 2.82 4.25
CA ALA A 202 -18.98 3.14 4.42
C ALA A 202 -19.84 1.94 4.86
N PRO A 203 -19.69 0.72 4.29
CA PRO A 203 -20.44 -0.44 4.76
C PRO A 203 -20.11 -0.81 6.22
N ALA A 204 -18.83 -0.80 6.59
CA ALA A 204 -18.36 -1.13 7.93
C ALA A 204 -18.76 -0.07 8.96
N LEU A 205 -18.68 1.22 8.60
CA LEU A 205 -19.13 2.35 9.41
C LEU A 205 -20.63 2.26 9.73
N LYS A 206 -21.44 1.88 8.74
CA LYS A 206 -22.90 1.73 8.90
C LYS A 206 -23.27 0.51 9.75
N GLU A 207 -22.50 -0.56 9.66
CA GLU A 207 -22.74 -1.78 10.44
C GLU A 207 -22.26 -1.64 11.90
N ALA A 208 -21.25 -0.83 12.17
CA ALA A 208 -20.72 -0.61 13.52
C ALA A 208 -21.80 -0.07 14.49
N ASP A 209 -21.63 -0.32 15.78
CA ASP A 209 -22.48 0.30 16.81
C ASP A 209 -22.22 1.82 16.86
N ILE A 210 -20.97 2.22 16.58
CA ILE A 210 -20.57 3.62 16.45
C ILE A 210 -19.67 3.77 15.22
N GLY A 211 -20.13 4.52 14.22
CA GLY A 211 -19.33 4.93 13.06
C GLY A 211 -18.74 6.33 13.26
N LEU A 212 -17.43 6.47 13.08
CA LEU A 212 -16.70 7.74 13.16
C LEU A 212 -16.04 8.03 11.81
N SER A 213 -16.62 8.96 11.04
CA SER A 213 -16.04 9.39 9.78
C SER A 213 -15.14 10.62 9.96
N MET A 214 -14.03 10.66 9.23
CA MET A 214 -13.09 11.77 9.32
C MET A 214 -13.52 12.94 8.40
N GLU A 215 -14.12 14.00 8.94
CA GLU A 215 -14.83 15.06 8.18
C GLU A 215 -14.04 15.81 7.09
N ILE A 216 -12.72 15.95 7.23
CA ILE A 216 -11.88 16.78 6.31
C ILE A 216 -11.30 15.95 5.14
N GLN A 217 -11.04 14.66 5.36
CA GLN A 217 -10.54 13.73 4.32
C GLN A 217 -11.61 12.73 3.83
N GLY A 218 -12.77 12.73 4.49
CA GLY A 218 -13.91 11.86 4.26
C GLY A 218 -14.68 12.15 2.97
N THR A 219 -14.85 11.15 2.11
CA THR A 219 -15.78 11.23 0.99
C THR A 219 -17.23 11.31 1.47
N GLU A 220 -18.10 11.98 0.69
CA GLU A 220 -19.49 12.30 1.04
C GLU A 220 -20.36 11.07 1.41
N VAL A 221 -19.97 9.88 0.95
CA VAL A 221 -20.65 8.59 1.22
C VAL A 221 -20.36 8.07 2.63
N ALA A 222 -19.30 8.54 3.29
CA ALA A 222 -18.94 8.16 4.66
C ALA A 222 -19.50 9.13 5.72
N LYS A 223 -20.10 10.26 5.30
CA LYS A 223 -20.75 11.24 6.18
C LYS A 223 -22.20 10.83 6.45
#